data_AF-A0AAF0MGB7-F1
#
_entry.id   AF-A0AAF0MGB7-F1
#
_cell.length_a   1.000
_cell.length_b   1.000
_cell.length_c   1.000
_cell.angle_alpha   90.00
_cell.angle_beta   90.00
_cell.angle_gamma   90.00
#
_symmetry.space_group_name_H-M   'P 1'
#
loop_
_entity.id
_entity.type
_entity.pdbx_description
1 polymer ?
#
loop_
_entity_poly.entity_id
_entity_poly.type
_entity_poly.pdbx_seq_one_letter_code
_entity_poly.pdbx_strand_id
1 'polypeptide(L)'
;MAAPGEPYERELKGLLSGDEKIINKMINTCSASETDAYKSMLVNPFLVTRAAGSLGIDLVAMRWDFSFPIEVKSSADDVLHFSKNARLIEQANDMLADCTQSHLVPIYAYRLKAFRGDPWRIFTIPTDHVFKGRNAILYRRIPKFESSANGNFIMRWENGMKLSDLISYVGMSDYSSDE
;
A
#
# COMPACT_ATOMS: atom_id res chain seq x y z
N MET A 1 -0.19 18.86 -21.22
CA MET A 1 0.96 18.32 -20.46
C MET A 1 0.43 17.69 -19.19
N ALA A 2 0.62 16.38 -18.99
CA ALA A 2 0.11 15.71 -17.79
C ALA A 2 1.12 15.90 -16.63
N ALA A 3 0.64 16.30 -15.46
CA ALA A 3 1.46 16.47 -14.27
C ALA A 3 2.24 15.18 -13.94
N PRO A 4 3.50 15.26 -13.48
CA PRO A 4 4.26 14.08 -13.09
C PRO A 4 3.60 13.47 -11.86
N GLY A 5 2.95 12.32 -12.02
CA GLY A 5 2.87 11.38 -10.92
C GLY A 5 4.21 10.67 -10.85
N GLU A 6 4.74 10.50 -9.64
CA GLU A 6 6.00 9.81 -9.43
C GLU A 6 5.93 8.47 -10.19
N PRO A 7 6.99 8.04 -10.93
CA PRO A 7 6.95 6.81 -11.74
C PRO A 7 6.42 5.58 -10.98
N TYR A 8 6.56 5.58 -9.67
CA TYR A 8 6.12 4.51 -8.78
C TYR A 8 4.64 4.57 -8.39
N GLU A 9 4.01 5.74 -8.35
CA GLU A 9 2.54 5.84 -8.26
C GLU A 9 1.90 5.18 -9.49
N ARG A 10 2.47 5.43 -10.68
CA ARG A 10 1.98 4.84 -11.94
C ARG A 10 2.19 3.34 -11.97
N GLU A 11 3.35 2.87 -11.50
CA GLU A 11 3.63 1.45 -11.36
C GLU A 11 2.62 0.78 -10.41
N LEU A 12 2.48 1.29 -9.18
CA LEU A 12 1.56 0.72 -8.19
C LEU A 12 0.11 0.73 -8.67
N LYS A 13 -0.33 1.86 -9.27
CA LYS A 13 -1.65 1.95 -9.90
C LYS A 13 -1.84 0.82 -10.91
N GLY A 14 -0.89 0.66 -11.84
CA GLY A 14 -0.96 -0.37 -12.88
C GLY A 14 -0.99 -1.80 -12.32
N LEU A 15 -0.18 -2.09 -11.29
CA LEU A 15 -0.19 -3.39 -10.63
C LEU A 15 -1.55 -3.71 -10.01
N LEU A 16 -2.10 -2.77 -9.23
CA LEU A 16 -3.38 -2.96 -8.55
C LEU A 16 -4.56 -2.95 -9.52
N SER A 17 -4.50 -2.18 -10.61
CA SER A 17 -5.56 -2.09 -11.60
C SER A 17 -5.50 -3.16 -12.70
N GLY A 18 -4.60 -4.15 -12.60
CA GLY A 18 -4.53 -5.23 -13.58
C GLY A 18 -3.94 -4.83 -14.94
N ASP A 19 -3.07 -3.81 -15.00
CA ASP A 19 -2.38 -3.46 -16.25
C ASP A 19 -1.40 -4.57 -16.64
N GLU A 20 -1.76 -5.30 -17.70
CA GLU A 20 -1.01 -6.46 -18.18
C GLU A 20 0.46 -6.15 -18.48
N LYS A 21 0.76 -4.98 -19.05
CA LYS A 21 2.14 -4.61 -19.39
C LYS A 21 2.97 -4.37 -18.13
N ILE A 22 2.39 -3.69 -17.16
CA ILE A 22 3.05 -3.40 -15.88
C ILE A 22 3.24 -4.69 -15.06
N ILE A 23 2.22 -5.56 -15.01
CA ILE A 23 2.30 -6.86 -14.32
C ILE A 23 3.36 -7.75 -14.96
N ASN A 24 3.35 -7.91 -16.28
CA ASN A 24 4.34 -8.73 -16.98
C ASN A 24 5.77 -8.24 -16.74
N LYS A 25 5.97 -6.92 -16.60
CA LYS A 25 7.27 -6.36 -16.24
C LYS A 25 7.68 -6.72 -14.81
N MET A 26 6.76 -6.65 -13.84
CA MET A 26 7.02 -6.92 -12.42
C MET A 26 7.40 -8.38 -12.18
N ILE A 27 6.62 -9.31 -12.75
CA ILE A 27 6.77 -10.74 -12.47
C ILE A 27 8.09 -11.33 -12.98
N ASN A 28 8.77 -10.68 -13.94
CA ASN A 28 10.05 -11.15 -14.48
C ASN A 28 11.16 -11.33 -13.44
N THR A 29 11.05 -10.67 -12.29
CA THR A 29 12.02 -10.80 -11.19
C THR A 29 11.45 -11.45 -9.94
N CYS A 30 10.15 -11.77 -9.95
CA CYS A 30 9.41 -12.33 -8.83
C CYS A 30 9.59 -13.85 -8.73
N SER A 31 9.42 -14.38 -7.52
CA SER A 31 9.22 -15.80 -7.27
C SER A 31 7.87 -16.29 -7.83
N ALA A 32 7.65 -17.61 -7.82
CA ALA A 32 6.41 -18.21 -8.31
C ALA A 32 5.17 -17.72 -7.53
N SER A 33 5.21 -17.73 -6.20
CA SER A 33 4.11 -17.24 -5.36
C SER A 33 3.83 -15.74 -5.55
N GLU A 34 4.88 -14.92 -5.66
CA GLU A 34 4.74 -13.49 -5.97
C GLU A 34 4.11 -13.29 -7.36
N THR A 35 4.52 -14.10 -8.34
CA THR A 35 3.98 -14.07 -9.72
C THR A 35 2.50 -14.40 -9.75
N ASP A 36 2.08 -15.46 -9.05
CA ASP A 36 0.68 -15.87 -8.98
C ASP A 36 -0.19 -14.78 -8.33
N ALA A 37 0.31 -14.17 -7.25
CA ALA A 37 -0.35 -13.05 -6.61
C ALA A 37 -0.56 -11.88 -7.58
N TYR A 38 0.50 -11.41 -8.26
CA TYR A 38 0.38 -10.30 -9.21
C TYR A 38 -0.53 -10.64 -10.40
N LYS A 39 -0.46 -11.86 -10.94
CA LYS A 39 -1.34 -12.30 -12.03
C LYS A 39 -2.81 -12.35 -11.62
N SER A 40 -3.13 -12.59 -10.36
CA SER A 40 -4.53 -12.55 -9.89
C SER A 40 -5.20 -11.19 -10.11
N MET A 41 -4.44 -10.10 -10.22
CA MET A 41 -4.98 -8.77 -10.54
C MET A 41 -5.47 -8.64 -11.99
N LEU A 42 -5.07 -9.54 -12.90
CA LEU A 42 -5.61 -9.58 -14.26
C LEU A 42 -7.08 -10.06 -14.28
N VAL A 43 -7.47 -10.85 -13.28
CA VAL A 43 -8.81 -11.43 -13.15
C VAL A 43 -9.68 -10.57 -12.22
N ASN A 44 -9.13 -10.22 -11.05
CA ASN A 44 -9.84 -9.48 -10.01
C ASN A 44 -9.10 -8.17 -9.67
N PRO A 45 -9.01 -7.19 -10.57
CA PRO A 45 -8.31 -5.93 -10.31
C PRO A 45 -9.02 -5.05 -9.28
N PHE A 46 -8.28 -4.10 -8.70
CA PHE A 46 -8.86 -2.95 -8.01
C PHE A 46 -9.26 -1.86 -9.01
N LEU A 47 -10.33 -1.13 -8.72
CA LEU A 47 -10.57 0.18 -9.30
C LEU A 47 -9.64 1.19 -8.62
N VAL A 48 -8.71 1.78 -9.37
CA VAL A 48 -7.68 2.68 -8.80
C VAL A 48 -7.73 4.07 -9.43
N THR A 49 -7.90 5.10 -8.59
CA THR A 49 -7.89 6.52 -8.97
C THR A 49 -6.79 7.27 -8.24
N ARG A 50 -6.20 8.28 -8.89
CA ARG A 50 -5.29 9.22 -8.20
C ARG A 50 -6.11 10.24 -7.44
N ALA A 51 -5.71 10.60 -6.23
CA ALA A 51 -6.34 11.72 -5.55
C ALA A 51 -5.75 13.04 -6.09
N ALA A 52 -6.61 13.96 -6.54
CA ALA A 52 -6.17 15.26 -7.01
C ALA A 52 -5.79 16.15 -5.83
N GLY A 53 -4.59 16.73 -5.84
CA GLY A 53 -4.13 17.67 -4.80
C GLY A 53 -3.78 17.02 -3.46
N SER A 54 -3.22 15.81 -3.47
CA SER A 54 -3.10 14.92 -2.32
C SER A 54 -2.51 15.59 -1.05
N LEU A 55 -3.36 15.73 -0.04
CA LEU A 55 -3.01 16.00 1.36
C LEU A 55 -2.64 14.67 2.05
N GLY A 56 -1.73 13.87 1.45
CA GLY A 56 -1.26 12.60 2.02
C GLY A 56 -1.98 11.32 1.57
N ILE A 57 -2.75 11.37 0.48
CA ILE A 57 -3.30 10.17 -0.20
C ILE A 57 -3.00 10.28 -1.69
N ASP A 58 -2.06 9.52 -2.23
CA ASP A 58 -1.73 9.56 -3.66
C ASP A 58 -2.71 8.75 -4.51
N LEU A 59 -3.12 7.58 -4.00
CA LEU A 59 -4.01 6.64 -4.69
C LEU A 59 -5.17 6.24 -3.78
N VAL A 60 -6.32 6.01 -4.39
CA VAL A 60 -7.44 5.29 -3.78
C VAL A 60 -7.69 4.04 -4.61
N ALA A 61 -7.59 2.87 -3.98
CA ALA A 61 -7.86 1.57 -4.60
C ALA A 61 -9.07 0.92 -3.95
N MET A 62 -10.05 0.48 -4.74
CA MET A 62 -11.30 -0.11 -4.25
C MET A 62 -11.60 -1.43 -4.95
N ARG A 63 -11.99 -2.46 -4.18
CA ARG A 63 -12.43 -3.76 -4.69
C ARG A 63 -13.27 -4.47 -3.64
N TRP A 64 -14.54 -4.76 -3.97
CA TRP A 64 -15.50 -5.38 -3.05
C TRP A 64 -15.56 -4.61 -1.73
N ASP A 65 -15.22 -5.26 -0.61
CA ASP A 65 -15.25 -4.68 0.73
C ASP A 65 -13.96 -3.91 1.10
N PHE A 66 -13.00 -3.84 0.20
CA PHE A 66 -11.72 -3.18 0.43
C PHE A 66 -11.69 -1.80 -0.20
N SER A 67 -11.28 -0.81 0.58
CA SER A 67 -11.01 0.56 0.15
C SER A 67 -9.72 1.02 0.81
N PHE A 68 -8.71 1.29 -0.02
CA PHE A 68 -7.35 1.62 0.43
C PHE A 68 -7.02 3.06 0.02
N PRO A 69 -7.05 4.00 0.97
CA PRO A 69 -6.30 5.24 0.87
C PRO A 69 -4.81 4.91 0.96
N ILE A 70 -4.05 5.18 -0.09
CA ILE A 70 -2.64 4.79 -0.21
C ILE A 70 -1.77 6.03 -0.41
N GLU A 71 -0.79 6.20 0.46
CA GLU A 71 0.36 7.08 0.27
C GLU A 71 1.53 6.29 -0.32
N VAL A 72 2.16 6.81 -1.38
CA VAL A 72 3.30 6.15 -2.05
C VAL A 72 4.61 6.75 -1.55
N LYS A 73 5.56 5.90 -1.21
CA LYS A 73 6.94 6.29 -0.90
C LYS A 73 7.91 5.47 -1.73
N SER A 74 9.01 6.09 -2.12
CA SER A 74 10.08 5.41 -2.85
C SER A 74 11.46 5.89 -2.42
N SER A 75 12.43 4.98 -2.32
CA SER A 75 13.82 5.32 -2.00
C SER A 75 14.80 4.28 -2.50
N ALA A 76 16.07 4.66 -2.62
CA ALA A 76 17.17 3.71 -2.79
C ALA A 76 17.64 3.14 -1.44
N ASP A 77 17.40 3.87 -0.34
CA ASP A 77 17.67 3.40 1.02
C ASP A 77 16.54 2.50 1.50
N ASP A 78 16.84 1.51 2.33
CA ASP A 78 15.87 0.59 2.93
C ASP A 78 15.21 1.16 4.19
N VAL A 79 15.68 2.30 4.71
CA VAL A 79 15.12 2.97 5.89
C VAL A 79 14.69 4.40 5.59
N LEU A 80 13.43 4.72 5.87
CA LEU A 80 12.87 6.07 5.77
C LEU A 80 12.56 6.63 7.18
N HIS A 81 13.20 7.73 7.53
CA HIS A 81 12.97 8.45 8.79
C HIS A 81 12.08 9.68 8.57
N PHE A 82 10.92 9.72 9.23
CA PHE A 82 9.97 10.84 9.10
C PHE A 82 10.44 12.09 9.85
N SER A 83 11.28 11.92 10.87
CA SER A 83 11.87 13.01 11.67
C SER A 83 12.64 14.04 10.86
N LYS A 84 13.06 13.70 9.64
CA LYS A 84 13.80 14.59 8.74
C LYS A 84 12.89 15.64 8.09
N ASN A 85 11.56 15.50 8.18
CA ASN A 85 10.61 16.40 7.56
C ASN A 85 9.28 16.46 8.34
N ALA A 86 9.04 17.58 9.04
CA ALA A 86 7.83 17.81 9.82
C ALA A 86 6.54 17.63 8.99
N ARG A 87 6.58 17.97 7.70
CA ARG A 87 5.44 17.81 6.80
C ARG A 87 5.03 16.34 6.60
N LEU A 88 5.97 15.40 6.64
CA LEU A 88 5.64 13.97 6.52
C LEU A 88 4.88 13.46 7.74
N ILE A 89 5.19 13.99 8.92
CA ILE A 89 4.49 13.65 10.16
C ILE A 89 3.08 14.24 10.14
N GLU A 90 2.95 15.51 9.74
CA GLU A 90 1.66 16.18 9.57
C GLU A 90 0.76 15.41 8.58
N GLN A 91 1.28 15.07 7.40
CA GLN A 91 0.56 14.27 6.40
C GLN A 91 0.11 12.91 6.94
N ALA A 92 0.96 12.22 7.69
CA ALA A 92 0.59 10.94 8.30
C ALA A 92 -0.54 11.11 9.34
N ASN A 93 -0.44 12.14 10.18
CA ASN A 93 -1.47 12.43 11.19
C ASN A 93 -2.81 12.83 10.55
N ASP A 94 -2.79 13.66 9.51
CA ASP A 94 -3.98 14.08 8.78
C ASP A 94 -4.65 12.88 8.09
N MET A 95 -3.87 12.06 7.37
CA MET A 95 -4.38 10.84 6.75
C MET A 95 -4.97 9.89 7.79
N LEU A 96 -4.34 9.74 8.96
CA LEU A 96 -4.87 8.93 10.05
C LEU A 96 -6.21 9.48 10.55
N ALA A 97 -6.31 10.79 10.78
CA ALA A 97 -7.54 11.43 11.24
C ALA A 97 -8.71 11.17 10.28
N ASP A 98 -8.51 11.43 8.98
CA ASP A 98 -9.52 11.22 7.95
C ASP A 98 -9.94 9.73 7.84
N CYS A 99 -8.94 8.84 7.86
CA CYS A 99 -9.16 7.40 7.76
C CYS A 99 -9.91 6.84 8.98
N THR A 100 -9.59 7.30 10.19
CA THR A 100 -10.26 6.84 11.42
C THR A 100 -11.74 7.25 11.45
N GLN A 101 -12.08 8.48 11.02
CA GLN A 101 -13.46 8.95 10.92
C GLN A 101 -14.30 8.08 9.97
N SER A 102 -13.68 7.58 8.90
CA SER A 102 -14.33 6.73 7.89
C SER A 102 -14.15 5.22 8.13
N HIS A 103 -13.45 4.82 9.20
CA HIS A 103 -13.05 3.43 9.49
C HIS A 103 -12.31 2.72 8.33
N LEU A 104 -11.49 3.46 7.60
CA LEU A 104 -10.58 2.95 6.57
C LEU A 104 -9.19 2.78 7.14
N VAL A 105 -8.45 1.75 6.72
CA VAL A 105 -7.05 1.60 7.14
C VAL A 105 -6.16 2.49 6.26
N PRO A 106 -5.37 3.42 6.82
CA PRO A 106 -4.42 4.19 6.03
C PRO A 106 -3.27 3.26 5.58
N ILE A 107 -2.98 3.25 4.28
CA ILE A 107 -1.95 2.39 3.69
C ILE A 107 -0.76 3.22 3.24
N TYR A 108 0.44 2.77 3.58
CA TYR A 108 1.67 3.26 2.99
C TYR A 108 2.32 2.17 2.16
N ALA A 109 2.58 2.48 0.90
CA ALA A 109 3.27 1.59 -0.03
C ALA A 109 4.69 2.09 -0.26
N TYR A 110 5.67 1.40 0.31
CA TYR A 110 7.09 1.73 0.21
C TYR A 110 7.79 0.87 -0.83
N ARG A 111 8.30 1.52 -1.89
CA ARG A 111 9.06 0.87 -2.96
C ARG A 111 10.56 1.08 -2.80
N LEU A 112 11.32 -0.02 -2.72
CA LEU A 112 12.78 -0.01 -2.78
C LEU A 112 13.27 -0.01 -4.24
N LYS A 113 14.21 0.88 -4.57
CA LYS A 113 14.79 0.98 -5.92
C LYS A 113 15.81 -0.13 -6.15
N ALA A 114 15.93 -0.58 -7.40
CA ALA A 114 16.88 -1.62 -7.83
C ALA A 114 16.79 -2.98 -7.10
N PHE A 115 15.67 -3.27 -6.42
CA PHE A 115 15.41 -4.57 -5.81
C PHE A 115 14.91 -5.60 -6.85
N ARG A 116 15.29 -6.88 -6.70
CA ARG A 116 14.80 -8.01 -7.50
C ARG A 116 13.83 -8.84 -6.67
N GLY A 117 12.68 -9.20 -7.24
CA GLY A 117 11.57 -9.79 -6.49
C GLY A 117 10.47 -8.75 -6.30
N ASP A 118 9.60 -8.95 -5.32
CA ASP A 118 8.61 -7.94 -4.94
C ASP A 118 9.27 -6.75 -4.21
N PRO A 119 9.37 -5.56 -4.84
CA PRO A 119 10.06 -4.41 -4.28
C PRO A 119 9.17 -3.57 -3.35
N TRP A 120 7.89 -3.93 -3.20
CA TRP A 120 6.91 -3.15 -2.46
C TRP A 120 6.71 -3.69 -1.05
N ARG A 121 6.58 -2.76 -0.10
CA ARG A 121 6.33 -3.06 1.30
C ARG A 121 5.19 -2.20 1.83
N ILE A 122 4.17 -2.87 2.32
CA ILE A 122 2.92 -2.29 2.78
C ILE A 122 2.98 -2.14 4.29
N PHE A 123 2.62 -0.95 4.73
CA PHE A 123 2.52 -0.56 6.13
C PHE A 123 1.21 0.16 6.40
N THR A 124 0.92 0.32 7.69
CA THR A 124 -0.12 1.22 8.19
C THR A 124 0.41 2.05 9.35
N ILE A 125 -0.31 3.10 9.70
CA ILE A 125 0.05 4.01 10.80
C ILE A 125 -0.38 3.37 12.13
N PRO A 126 0.49 3.29 13.15
CA PRO A 126 0.09 2.81 14.46
C PRO A 126 -0.94 3.75 15.11
N THR A 127 -2.02 3.18 15.62
CA THR A 127 -3.12 3.87 16.31
C THR A 127 -3.85 2.92 17.27
N ASP A 128 -4.45 3.51 18.31
CA ASP A 128 -5.33 2.82 19.26
C ASP A 128 -6.79 2.77 18.76
N HIS A 129 -7.09 3.36 17.60
CA HIS A 129 -8.43 3.32 17.02
C HIS A 129 -8.89 1.90 16.70
N VAL A 130 -10.14 1.60 17.05
CA VAL A 130 -10.77 0.32 16.73
C VAL A 130 -11.54 0.45 15.41
N PHE A 131 -10.93 -0.05 14.33
CA PHE A 131 -11.57 -0.11 13.02
C PHE A 131 -12.79 -1.06 13.02
N LYS A 132 -13.73 -0.83 12.10
CA LYS A 132 -14.95 -1.64 11.92
C LYS A 132 -14.82 -2.60 10.75
N GLY A 133 -15.57 -3.71 10.77
CA GLY A 133 -15.69 -4.64 9.64
C GLY A 133 -14.36 -5.30 9.23
N ARG A 134 -14.20 -5.57 7.92
CA ARG A 134 -12.98 -6.20 7.36
C ARG A 134 -11.72 -5.35 7.58
N ASN A 135 -11.85 -4.02 7.68
CA ASN A 135 -10.75 -3.11 8.02
C ASN A 135 -10.12 -3.41 9.39
N ALA A 136 -10.89 -3.91 10.37
CA ALA A 136 -10.36 -4.32 11.67
C ALA A 136 -9.37 -5.49 11.55
N ILE A 137 -9.67 -6.44 10.66
CA ILE A 137 -8.83 -7.62 10.43
C ILE A 137 -7.59 -7.20 9.61
N LEU A 138 -7.81 -6.40 8.58
CA LEU A 138 -6.73 -5.86 7.74
C LEU A 138 -5.72 -5.07 8.55
N TYR A 139 -6.18 -4.16 9.43
CA TYR A 139 -5.30 -3.37 10.29
C TYR A 139 -4.42 -4.27 11.17
N ARG A 140 -4.96 -5.36 11.74
CA ARG A 140 -4.16 -6.31 12.54
C ARG A 140 -3.09 -7.01 11.71
N ARG A 141 -3.38 -7.31 10.44
CA ARG A 141 -2.51 -8.07 9.55
C ARG A 141 -1.38 -7.23 8.97
N ILE A 142 -1.62 -5.97 8.64
CA ILE A 142 -0.61 -5.09 8.04
C ILE A 142 0.40 -4.62 9.11
N PRO A 143 1.72 -4.68 8.85
CA PRO A 143 2.75 -4.15 9.72
C PRO A 143 2.61 -2.64 9.94
N LYS A 144 2.97 -2.17 11.14
CA LYS A 144 2.88 -0.74 11.51
C LYS A 144 4.25 -0.12 11.33
N PHE A 145 4.31 1.21 11.21
CA PHE A 145 5.57 1.92 11.38
C PHE A 145 6.18 1.65 12.75
N GLU A 146 7.52 1.66 12.80
CA GLU A 146 8.21 1.78 14.08
C GLU A 146 8.07 3.21 14.59
N SER A 147 7.90 3.35 15.90
CA SER A 147 8.02 4.63 16.59
C SER A 147 9.32 4.64 17.37
N SER A 148 10.14 5.66 17.16
CA SER A 148 11.30 5.93 18.00
C SER A 148 10.87 6.43 19.38
N ALA A 149 11.78 6.40 20.35
CA ALA A 149 11.52 6.91 21.71
C ALA A 149 11.05 8.37 21.75
N ASN A 150 11.39 9.16 20.72
CA ASN A 150 11.00 10.57 20.60
C ASN A 150 9.72 10.76 19.77
N GLY A 151 8.97 9.69 19.49
CA GLY A 151 7.70 9.74 18.75
C GLY A 151 7.82 9.88 17.23
N ASN A 152 9.03 9.81 16.66
CA ASN A 152 9.20 9.86 15.21
C ASN A 152 8.95 8.49 14.56
N PHE A 153 8.27 8.50 13.41
CA PHE A 153 8.05 7.30 12.61
C PHE A 153 9.29 6.90 11.81
N ILE A 154 9.53 5.59 11.77
CA ILE A 154 10.58 4.94 10.98
C ILE A 154 9.93 3.81 10.18
N MET A 155 10.14 3.82 8.87
CA MET A 155 9.79 2.71 7.99
C MET A 155 11.05 2.00 7.56
N ARG A 156 11.25 0.78 8.07
CA ARG A 156 12.28 -0.14 7.56
C ARG A 156 11.62 -1.05 6.56
N TRP A 157 12.03 -0.98 5.30
CA TRP A 157 11.42 -1.68 4.18
C TRP A 157 11.21 -3.17 4.49
N GLU A 158 12.23 -3.84 5.02
CA GLU A 158 12.20 -5.25 5.39
C GLU A 158 11.11 -5.65 6.41
N ASN A 159 10.63 -4.70 7.23
CA ASN A 159 9.61 -4.94 8.25
C ASN A 159 8.18 -4.82 7.70
N GLY A 160 8.01 -4.45 6.44
CA GLY A 160 6.70 -4.35 5.80
C GLY A 160 6.22 -5.67 5.22
N MET A 161 4.93 -5.72 4.88
CA MET A 161 4.34 -6.85 4.18
C MET A 161 4.60 -6.70 2.67
N LYS A 162 4.95 -7.77 1.96
CA LYS A 162 5.06 -7.69 0.50
C LYS A 162 3.71 -7.30 -0.13
N LEU A 163 3.73 -6.57 -1.24
CA LEU A 163 2.49 -6.24 -1.95
C LEU A 163 1.79 -7.51 -2.47
N SER A 164 2.54 -8.48 -2.96
CA SER A 164 2.06 -9.82 -3.34
C SER A 164 1.37 -10.55 -2.18
N ASP A 165 1.88 -10.46 -0.95
CA ASP A 165 1.24 -11.06 0.22
C ASP A 165 -0.09 -10.37 0.54
N LEU A 166 -0.15 -9.03 0.44
CA LEU A 166 -1.39 -8.27 0.58
C LEU A 166 -2.41 -8.69 -0.49
N ILE A 167 -1.98 -8.73 -1.75
CA ILE A 167 -2.81 -9.12 -2.90
C ILE A 167 -3.38 -10.53 -2.70
N SER A 168 -2.55 -11.48 -2.27
CA SER A 168 -2.97 -12.85 -1.99
C SER A 168 -4.02 -12.87 -0.87
N TYR A 169 -3.75 -12.17 0.24
CA TYR A 169 -4.64 -12.11 1.39
C TYR A 169 -6.02 -11.56 1.05
N VAL A 170 -6.07 -10.45 0.31
CA VAL A 170 -7.33 -9.79 -0.09
C VAL A 170 -8.01 -10.51 -1.26
N GLY A 171 -7.27 -11.36 -2.00
CA GLY A 171 -7.80 -12.27 -3.02
C GLY A 171 -8.50 -13.49 -2.44
N MET A 172 -7.98 -14.08 -1.36
CA MET A 172 -8.62 -15.19 -0.63
C MET A 172 -9.91 -14.80 0.10
N SER A 173 -10.26 -13.51 0.11
CA SER A 173 -11.48 -12.98 0.75
C SER A 173 -12.74 -13.19 -0.09
N ASP A 174 -12.61 -13.80 -1.27
CA ASP A 174 -13.69 -14.33 -2.07
C ASP A 174 -14.27 -15.55 -1.37
N TYR A 175 -15.28 -15.32 -0.53
CA TYR A 175 -16.10 -16.36 0.09
C TYR A 175 -17.32 -16.69 -0.77
N SER A 176 -17.26 -16.48 -2.10
CA SER A 176 -18.19 -17.20 -2.97
C SER A 176 -17.88 -18.69 -2.79
N SER A 177 -18.68 -19.30 -1.92
CA SER A 177 -18.81 -20.74 -1.89
C SER A 177 -19.31 -21.09 -3.28
N ASP A 178 -18.60 -21.98 -3.98
CA ASP A 178 -19.14 -22.62 -5.17
C ASP A 178 -20.51 -23.21 -4.80
N GLU A 179 -21.59 -22.52 -5.17
CA GLU A 179 -22.96 -23.05 -5.24
C GLU A 179 -23.27 -23.46 -6.69
#